data_AF-A0A846YKK6-F1
#
_entry.id   AF-A0A846YKK6-F1
#
_cell.length_a   1.000
_cell.length_b   1.000
_cell.length_c   1.000
_cell.angle_alpha   90.00
_cell.angle_beta   90.00
_cell.angle_gamma   90.00
#
_symmetry.space_group_name_H-M   'P 1'
#
loop_
_entity.id
_entity.type
_entity.pdbx_description
1 polymer ?
#
loop_
_entity_poly.entity_id
_entity_poly.type
_entity_poly.pdbx_seq_one_letter_code
_entity_poly.pdbx_strand_id
1 'polypeptide(L)'
;MPLDLEFAQPLPSVCAAHGRPAVAWVSMRSVFYETAVHPRDPKLSFHAPHRYPPPSTVVDGDWPICDLCSGYRRRYRGLAGLLAIVMVANLIAVVVVARIVHYDPLIPPLALGVFPGSIPLGLLVMSWLYKKGDPRMTLRPIDDERFLRVAVHPKFGAAVHRVTTEPQGKPPAVQHYRLEHGRVVPDHSAQGGQTGTGPYRMENGRVVPNYAVRPGDDR
;
A
#
# COMPACT_ATOMS: atom_id res chain seq x y z
N MET A 1 -11.42 -11.03 16.79
CA MET A 1 -10.57 -9.88 16.42
C MET A 1 -9.46 -10.42 15.52
N PRO A 2 -9.08 -9.72 14.43
CA PRO A 2 -7.98 -10.16 13.57
C PRO A 2 -6.65 -10.16 14.35
N LEU A 3 -5.77 -11.09 14.02
CA LEU A 3 -4.39 -11.10 14.50
C LEU A 3 -3.55 -10.13 13.66
N ASP A 4 -3.05 -9.06 14.27
CA ASP A 4 -2.14 -8.12 13.61
C ASP A 4 -0.69 -8.60 13.78
N LEU A 5 0.02 -8.74 12.66
CA LEU A 5 1.41 -9.20 12.58
C LEU A 5 2.29 -8.10 11.98
N GLU A 6 3.44 -7.89 12.60
CA GLU A 6 4.48 -6.97 12.14
C GLU A 6 5.78 -7.74 11.89
N PHE A 7 6.65 -7.19 11.03
CA PHE A 7 7.96 -7.79 10.80
C PHE A 7 8.86 -7.65 12.04
N ALA A 8 9.33 -8.77 12.56
CA ALA A 8 10.22 -8.79 13.73
C ALA A 8 11.60 -8.15 13.47
N GLN A 9 12.01 -8.03 12.21
CA GLN A 9 13.30 -7.45 11.81
C GLN A 9 13.09 -6.45 10.66
N PRO A 10 13.92 -5.40 10.59
CA PRO A 10 13.88 -4.47 9.46
C PRO A 10 14.23 -5.23 8.17
N LEU A 11 13.46 -4.96 7.11
CA LEU A 11 13.74 -5.53 5.79
C LEU A 11 15.04 -4.92 5.22
N PRO A 12 15.77 -5.63 4.36
CA PRO A 12 16.96 -5.07 3.72
C PRO A 12 16.59 -3.96 2.74
N SER A 13 17.51 -3.04 2.45
CA SER A 13 17.35 -1.95 1.48
C SER A 13 17.45 -2.41 0.01
N VAL A 14 16.80 -3.53 -0.32
CA VAL A 14 16.75 -4.14 -1.65
C VAL A 14 15.28 -4.39 -1.98
N CYS A 15 14.84 -4.04 -3.18
CA CYS A 15 13.47 -4.28 -3.61
C CYS A 15 13.21 -5.78 -3.75
N ALA A 16 12.16 -6.28 -3.11
CA ALA A 16 11.87 -7.71 -3.14
C ALA A 16 11.38 -8.21 -4.51
N ALA A 17 10.76 -7.36 -5.33
CA ALA A 17 10.29 -7.74 -6.66
C ALA A 17 11.43 -7.85 -7.69
N HIS A 18 12.39 -6.91 -7.66
CA HIS A 18 13.40 -6.76 -8.71
C HIS A 18 14.85 -7.01 -8.25
N GLY A 19 15.10 -7.12 -6.94
CA GLY A 19 16.45 -7.27 -6.39
C GLY A 19 17.37 -6.07 -6.61
N ARG A 20 16.81 -4.88 -6.87
CA ARG A 20 17.53 -3.61 -7.07
C ARG A 20 17.59 -2.80 -5.77
N PRO A 21 18.53 -1.85 -5.59
CA PRO A 21 18.56 -0.98 -4.42
C PRO A 21 17.23 -0.26 -4.20
N ALA A 22 16.81 -0.19 -2.95
CA ALA A 22 15.60 0.52 -2.56
C ALA A 22 15.83 2.05 -2.67
N VAL A 23 14.87 2.76 -3.26
CA VAL A 23 14.87 4.24 -3.33
C VAL A 23 13.76 4.84 -2.47
N ALA A 24 12.79 4.02 -2.05
CA ALA A 24 11.69 4.42 -1.20
C ALA A 24 11.11 3.19 -0.46
N TRP A 25 10.29 3.48 0.55
CA TRP A 25 9.58 2.51 1.35
C TRP A 25 8.07 2.72 1.19
N VAL A 26 7.30 1.64 1.13
CA VAL A 26 5.84 1.70 0.97
C VAL A 26 5.20 0.80 2.02
N SER A 27 4.34 1.39 2.84
CA SER A 27 3.50 0.64 3.76
C SER A 27 2.54 -0.26 2.97
N MET A 28 2.58 -1.56 3.26
CA MET A 28 1.74 -2.58 2.66
C MET A 28 0.97 -3.30 3.75
N ARG A 29 -0.36 -3.23 3.66
CA ARG A 29 -1.29 -3.98 4.50
C ARG A 29 -1.80 -5.19 3.73
N SER A 30 -1.48 -6.38 4.21
CA SER A 30 -1.91 -7.64 3.60
C SER A 30 -2.89 -8.35 4.51
N VAL A 31 -4.06 -8.68 3.98
CA VAL A 31 -5.14 -9.31 4.76
C VAL A 31 -5.26 -10.77 4.33
N PHE A 32 -5.33 -11.65 5.31
CA PHE A 32 -5.48 -13.09 5.14
C PHE A 32 -6.83 -13.52 5.69
N TYR A 33 -7.43 -14.49 5.00
CA TYR A 33 -8.75 -15.01 5.32
C TYR A 33 -8.67 -16.50 5.60
N GLU A 34 -9.44 -16.96 6.60
CA GLU A 34 -9.68 -18.38 6.77
C GLU A 34 -10.59 -18.88 5.64
N THR A 35 -10.07 -19.79 4.81
CA THR A 35 -10.87 -20.47 3.79
C THR A 35 -10.94 -21.95 4.13
N ALA A 36 -12.01 -22.63 3.68
CA ALA A 36 -12.16 -24.07 3.90
C ALA A 36 -11.08 -24.92 3.21
N VAL A 37 -10.42 -24.36 2.18
CA VAL A 37 -9.41 -25.06 1.36
C VAL A 37 -8.00 -24.77 1.86
N HIS A 38 -7.71 -23.50 2.19
CA HIS A 38 -6.42 -23.06 2.70
C HIS A 38 -6.60 -22.13 3.90
N PRO A 39 -6.07 -22.48 5.09
CA PRO A 39 -6.02 -21.53 6.18
C PRO A 39 -5.19 -20.31 5.76
N ARG A 40 -5.72 -19.11 6.00
CA ARG A 40 -5.02 -17.82 5.76
C ARG A 40 -4.56 -17.68 4.32
N ASP A 41 -5.49 -17.72 3.37
CA ASP A 41 -5.21 -17.39 1.98
C ASP A 41 -5.17 -15.85 1.80
N PRO A 42 -4.11 -15.26 1.22
CA PRO A 42 -4.05 -13.84 0.89
C PRO A 42 -4.97 -13.44 -0.26
N LYS A 43 -5.45 -14.41 -1.05
CA LYS A 43 -6.39 -14.15 -2.13
C LYS A 43 -7.79 -14.24 -1.59
N LEU A 44 -8.52 -13.14 -1.72
CA LEU A 44 -9.97 -13.21 -1.82
C LEU A 44 -10.25 -14.06 -3.07
N SER A 45 -10.61 -15.33 -2.89
CA SER A 45 -11.26 -16.11 -3.93
C SER A 45 -12.38 -15.24 -4.49
N PHE A 46 -12.61 -15.22 -5.80
CA PHE A 46 -13.63 -14.40 -6.49
C PHE A 46 -15.09 -14.70 -6.07
N HIS A 47 -15.29 -15.27 -4.88
CA HIS A 47 -16.57 -15.58 -4.30
C HIS A 47 -17.30 -14.31 -3.82
N ALA A 48 -18.62 -14.42 -3.86
CA ALA A 48 -19.57 -13.31 -3.78
C ALA A 48 -19.34 -12.37 -2.58
N PRO A 49 -19.54 -11.05 -2.75
CA PRO A 49 -19.16 -10.03 -1.77
C PRO A 49 -19.89 -10.08 -0.43
N HIS A 50 -20.95 -10.89 -0.31
CA HIS A 50 -21.80 -10.95 0.87
C HIS A 50 -21.46 -12.07 1.86
N ARG A 51 -20.40 -12.86 1.61
CA ARG A 51 -19.96 -13.94 2.52
C ARG A 51 -18.45 -13.94 2.71
N TYR A 52 -17.87 -12.77 2.95
CA TYR A 52 -16.47 -12.75 3.37
C TYR A 52 -16.37 -13.20 4.82
N PRO A 53 -15.59 -14.26 5.11
CA PRO A 53 -15.23 -14.54 6.48
C PRO A 53 -14.48 -13.32 7.04
N PRO A 54 -14.62 -13.02 8.34
CA PRO A 54 -13.85 -11.94 8.95
C PRO A 54 -12.34 -12.20 8.73
N PRO A 55 -11.53 -11.14 8.54
CA PRO A 55 -10.10 -11.30 8.38
C PRO A 55 -9.52 -11.99 9.62
N SER A 56 -8.75 -13.05 9.42
CA SER A 56 -8.15 -13.81 10.52
C SER A 56 -6.78 -13.24 10.89
N THR A 57 -6.02 -12.78 9.90
CA THR A 57 -4.68 -12.26 10.09
C THR A 57 -4.43 -11.07 9.17
N VAL A 58 -3.81 -10.03 9.71
CA VAL A 58 -3.40 -8.84 8.98
C VAL A 58 -1.88 -8.72 9.17
N VAL A 59 -1.15 -8.61 8.07
CA VAL A 59 0.28 -8.32 8.09
C VAL A 59 0.49 -6.90 7.62
N ASP A 60 1.02 -6.06 8.50
CA ASP A 60 1.35 -4.67 8.23
C ASP A 60 2.88 -4.47 8.25
N GLY A 61 3.39 -3.71 7.28
CA GLY A 61 4.79 -3.33 7.29
C GLY A 61 5.26 -2.56 6.06
N ASP A 62 6.42 -1.94 6.18
CA ASP A 62 7.03 -1.13 5.14
C ASP A 62 7.92 -1.97 4.22
N TRP A 63 7.66 -1.92 2.93
CA TRP A 63 8.40 -2.68 1.92
C TRP A 63 9.31 -1.80 1.07
N PRO A 64 10.56 -2.24 0.82
CA PRO A 64 11.50 -1.54 -0.04
C PRO A 64 11.07 -1.62 -1.52
N ILE A 65 11.02 -0.47 -2.19
CA ILE A 65 10.75 -0.38 -3.63
C ILE A 65 11.93 0.25 -4.37
N CYS A 66 12.22 -0.26 -5.57
CA CYS A 66 13.26 0.29 -6.43
C CYS A 66 12.75 1.41 -7.34
N ASP A 67 13.69 2.06 -8.03
CA ASP A 67 13.46 3.04 -9.09
C ASP A 67 12.43 2.56 -10.12
N LEU A 68 12.54 1.32 -10.61
CA LEU A 68 11.60 0.75 -11.57
C LEU A 68 10.19 0.65 -11.01
N CYS A 69 10.02 0.08 -9.81
CA CYS A 69 8.72 0.00 -9.13
C CYS A 69 8.10 1.38 -8.97
N SER A 70 8.91 2.36 -8.52
CA SER A 70 8.45 3.73 -8.35
C SER A 70 8.02 4.37 -9.68
N GLY A 71 8.76 4.10 -10.77
CA GLY A 71 8.47 4.57 -12.11
C GLY A 71 7.19 3.99 -12.68
N TYR A 72 6.97 2.68 -12.55
CA TYR A 72 5.72 2.03 -12.94
C TYR A 72 4.54 2.62 -12.17
N ARG A 73 4.64 2.75 -10.85
CA ARG A 73 3.58 3.35 -10.00
C ARG A 73 3.24 4.77 -10.44
N ARG A 74 4.24 5.60 -10.74
CA ARG A 74 4.04 6.97 -11.25
C ARG A 74 3.35 6.97 -12.62
N ARG A 75 3.80 6.13 -13.56
CA ARG A 75 3.21 6.02 -14.91
C ARG A 75 1.75 5.57 -14.84
N TYR A 76 1.44 4.54 -14.05
CA TYR A 76 0.07 4.04 -13.90
C TYR A 76 -0.86 5.07 -13.25
N ARG A 77 -0.38 5.80 -12.23
CA ARG A 77 -1.15 6.91 -11.63
C ARG A 77 -1.35 8.07 -12.60
N GLY A 78 -0.34 8.41 -13.40
CA GLY A 78 -0.46 9.42 -14.45
C GLY A 78 -1.50 9.04 -15.50
N LEU A 79 -1.47 7.79 -15.98
CA LEU A 79 -2.46 7.27 -16.93
C LEU A 79 -3.87 7.22 -16.33
N ALA A 80 -4.01 6.79 -15.08
CA ALA A 80 -5.30 6.78 -14.39
C ALA A 80 -5.85 8.22 -14.20
N GLY A 81 -4.98 9.17 -13.85
CA GLY A 81 -5.34 10.59 -13.75
C GLY A 81 -5.78 11.17 -15.09
N LEU A 82 -5.04 10.87 -16.17
CA LEU A 82 -5.42 11.29 -17.52
C LEU A 82 -6.77 10.72 -17.94
N LEU A 83 -7.01 9.43 -17.68
CA LEU A 83 -8.29 8.77 -17.96
C LEU A 83 -9.44 9.44 -17.18
N ALA A 84 -9.23 9.75 -15.90
CA ALA A 84 -10.21 10.45 -15.09
C ALA A 84 -10.53 11.86 -15.64
N ILE A 85 -9.52 12.61 -16.07
CA ILE A 85 -9.71 13.93 -16.69
C ILE A 85 -10.54 13.82 -17.97
N VAL A 86 -10.24 12.84 -18.84
CA VAL A 86 -11.01 12.60 -20.07
C VAL A 86 -12.46 12.24 -19.75
N MET A 87 -12.71 11.40 -18.74
CA MET A 87 -14.06 11.05 -18.31
C MET A 87 -14.85 12.26 -17.80
N VAL A 88 -14.22 13.11 -16.98
CA VAL A 88 -14.84 14.34 -16.47
C VAL A 88 -15.12 15.32 -17.61
N ALA A 89 -14.17 15.50 -18.54
CA ALA A 89 -14.35 16.36 -19.70
C ALA A 89 -15.51 15.88 -20.59
N ASN A 90 -15.62 14.57 -20.84
CA ASN A 90 -16.74 14.00 -21.59
C ASN A 90 -18.08 14.22 -20.88
N LEU A 91 -18.12 14.07 -19.55
CA LEU A 91 -19.32 14.34 -18.75
C LEU A 91 -19.76 15.81 -18.88
N ILE A 92 -18.82 16.74 -18.75
CA ILE A 92 -19.08 18.19 -18.91
C ILE A 92 -19.60 18.47 -20.32
N ALA A 93 -18.97 17.92 -21.35
CA ALA A 93 -19.40 18.10 -22.74
C ALA A 93 -20.84 17.64 -22.96
N VAL A 94 -21.22 16.47 -22.42
CA VAL A 94 -22.60 15.97 -22.50
C VAL A 94 -23.58 16.91 -21.80
N VAL A 95 -23.24 17.41 -20.61
CA VAL A 95 -24.10 18.36 -19.87
C VAL A 95 -24.27 19.67 -20.64
N VAL A 96 -23.19 20.20 -21.21
CA VAL A 96 -23.23 21.46 -21.99
C VAL A 96 -24.07 21.29 -23.25
N VAL A 97 -23.87 20.21 -24.01
CA VAL A 97 -24.66 19.90 -25.21
C VAL A 97 -26.13 19.71 -24.85
N ALA A 98 -26.44 18.98 -23.78
CA ALA A 98 -27.82 18.80 -23.33
C ALA A 98 -28.50 20.15 -22.98
N ARG A 99 -27.75 21.09 -22.37
CA ARG A 99 -28.26 22.42 -22.01
C ARG A 99 -28.50 23.32 -23.22
N ILE A 100 -27.55 23.41 -24.13
CA ILE A 100 -27.62 24.33 -25.28
C ILE A 100 -28.72 23.92 -26.26
N VAL A 101 -28.88 22.61 -26.45
CA VAL A 101 -29.57 22.12 -27.64
C VAL A 101 -31.09 21.96 -27.39
N HIS A 102 -31.60 21.98 -26.14
CA HIS A 102 -33.05 21.87 -25.82
C HIS A 102 -33.73 20.64 -26.47
N TYR A 103 -33.01 19.51 -26.63
CA TYR A 103 -33.55 18.31 -27.28
C TYR A 103 -34.25 17.38 -26.28
N ASP A 104 -35.57 17.51 -26.14
CA ASP A 104 -36.38 16.63 -25.28
C ASP A 104 -36.42 15.12 -25.71
N PRO A 105 -36.38 14.74 -27.00
CA PRO A 105 -36.56 13.32 -27.37
C PRO A 105 -35.28 12.52 -27.71
N LEU A 106 -34.13 13.15 -28.04
CA LEU A 106 -32.90 12.42 -28.41
C LEU A 106 -31.89 12.22 -27.26
N ILE A 107 -32.07 12.91 -26.13
CA ILE A 107 -31.21 12.75 -24.95
C ILE A 107 -31.30 11.34 -24.34
N PRO A 108 -32.48 10.70 -24.20
CA PRO A 108 -32.58 9.38 -23.59
C PRO A 108 -31.75 8.29 -24.29
N PRO A 109 -31.79 8.10 -25.63
CA PRO A 109 -30.98 7.06 -26.28
C PRO A 109 -29.48 7.37 -26.32
N LEU A 110 -29.08 8.65 -26.44
CA LEU A 110 -27.65 9.02 -26.37
C LEU A 110 -27.09 8.82 -24.96
N ALA A 111 -27.86 9.19 -23.94
CA ALA A 111 -27.54 8.89 -22.55
C ALA A 111 -27.54 7.37 -22.30
N LEU A 112 -28.50 6.60 -22.82
CA LEU A 112 -28.49 5.15 -22.65
C LEU A 112 -27.33 4.45 -23.41
N GLY A 113 -26.80 5.03 -24.48
CA GLY A 113 -25.69 4.46 -25.25
C GLY A 113 -24.30 4.79 -24.68
N VAL A 114 -24.08 6.04 -24.27
CA VAL A 114 -22.77 6.53 -23.80
C VAL A 114 -22.58 6.27 -22.30
N PHE A 115 -23.65 6.33 -21.52
CA PHE A 115 -23.59 6.47 -20.06
C PHE A 115 -23.55 5.15 -19.26
N PRO A 116 -24.20 4.03 -19.65
CA PRO A 116 -24.05 2.79 -18.91
C PRO A 116 -22.82 1.98 -19.34
N GLY A 117 -22.16 2.30 -20.46
CA GLY A 117 -21.00 1.55 -20.95
C GLY A 117 -19.66 2.14 -20.55
N SER A 118 -19.45 3.43 -20.87
CA SER A 118 -18.11 4.04 -20.77
C SER A 118 -17.67 4.32 -19.34
N ILE A 119 -18.60 4.70 -18.45
CA ILE A 119 -18.29 4.99 -17.04
C ILE A 119 -17.86 3.73 -16.28
N PRO A 120 -18.65 2.63 -16.25
CA PRO A 120 -18.22 1.43 -15.55
C PRO A 120 -16.98 0.79 -16.21
N LEU A 121 -16.86 0.84 -17.54
CA LEU A 121 -15.66 0.38 -18.22
C LEU A 121 -14.43 1.21 -17.84
N GLY A 122 -14.56 2.55 -17.82
CA GLY A 122 -13.51 3.46 -17.40
C GLY A 122 -13.08 3.22 -15.95
N LEU A 123 -14.04 3.03 -15.04
CA LEU A 123 -13.78 2.67 -13.64
C LEU A 123 -13.08 1.31 -13.52
N LEU A 124 -13.47 0.31 -14.32
CA LEU A 124 -12.85 -1.00 -14.33
C LEU A 124 -11.39 -0.92 -14.81
N VAL A 125 -11.15 -0.21 -15.92
CA VAL A 125 -9.79 0.04 -16.44
C VAL A 125 -8.96 0.82 -15.43
N MET A 126 -9.53 1.86 -14.80
CA MET A 126 -8.86 2.64 -13.76
C MET A 126 -8.47 1.75 -12.56
N SER A 127 -9.40 0.93 -12.05
CA SER A 127 -9.16 -0.02 -10.96
C SER A 127 -8.08 -1.05 -11.33
N TRP A 128 -8.10 -1.54 -12.56
CA TRP A 128 -7.09 -2.47 -13.07
C TRP A 128 -5.70 -1.82 -13.17
N LEU A 129 -5.60 -0.58 -13.67
CA LEU A 129 -4.36 0.19 -13.72
C LEU A 129 -3.80 0.45 -12.32
N TYR A 130 -4.66 0.80 -11.35
CA TYR A 130 -4.25 0.97 -9.96
C TYR A 130 -3.71 -0.33 -9.36
N LYS A 131 -4.40 -1.46 -9.57
CA LYS A 131 -3.96 -2.78 -9.09
C LYS A 131 -2.63 -3.21 -9.74
N LYS A 132 -2.43 -2.91 -11.02
CA LYS A 132 -1.22 -3.26 -11.76
C LYS A 132 -0.02 -2.40 -11.38
N GLY A 133 -0.26 -1.15 -10.97
CA GLY A 133 0.80 -0.23 -10.52
C GLY A 133 1.25 -0.42 -9.08
N ASP A 134 0.60 -1.31 -8.34
CA ASP A 134 0.99 -1.70 -7.00
C ASP A 134 1.93 -2.90 -7.10
N PRO A 135 3.23 -2.78 -6.73
CA PRO A 135 4.17 -3.89 -6.77
C PRO A 135 3.82 -4.90 -5.68
N ARG A 136 2.76 -5.66 -5.91
CA ARG A 136 2.29 -6.69 -4.99
C ARG A 136 3.28 -7.84 -5.03
N MET A 137 3.87 -8.10 -3.89
CA MET A 137 4.59 -9.33 -3.68
C MET A 137 3.57 -10.45 -3.57
N THR A 138 3.86 -11.57 -4.22
CA THR A 138 3.00 -12.75 -4.11
C THR A 138 3.25 -13.37 -2.74
N LEU A 139 2.37 -13.07 -1.80
CA LEU A 139 2.29 -13.75 -0.52
C LEU A 139 1.70 -15.14 -0.75
N ARG A 140 2.29 -16.15 -0.13
CA ARG A 140 1.71 -17.49 -0.05
C ARG A 140 0.81 -17.59 1.19
N PRO A 141 -0.11 -18.57 1.23
CA PRO A 141 -0.87 -18.87 2.43
C PRO A 141 0.03 -19.08 3.65
N ILE A 142 -0.45 -18.67 4.82
CA ILE A 142 0.28 -18.76 6.09
C ILE A 142 -0.12 -20.09 6.76
N ASP A 143 0.77 -21.07 6.67
CA ASP A 143 0.59 -22.37 7.36
C ASP A 143 0.90 -22.25 8.87
N ASP A 144 1.85 -21.38 9.24
CA ASP A 144 2.30 -21.13 10.62
C ASP A 144 2.37 -19.61 10.86
N GLU A 145 1.79 -19.13 11.95
CA GLU A 145 1.75 -17.70 12.35
C GLU A 145 3.13 -17.07 12.46
N ARG A 146 4.16 -17.90 12.67
CA ARG A 146 5.54 -17.47 12.83
C ARG A 146 6.24 -17.21 11.49
N PHE A 147 5.73 -17.73 10.38
CA PHE A 147 6.42 -17.73 9.11
C PHE A 147 5.54 -17.21 7.96
N LEU A 148 5.90 -16.03 7.47
CA LEU A 148 5.33 -15.49 6.24
C LEU A 148 6.17 -15.95 5.03
N ARG A 149 5.55 -16.71 4.12
CA ARG A 149 6.19 -17.13 2.86
C ARG A 149 5.90 -16.11 1.76
N VAL A 150 6.96 -15.51 1.23
CA VAL A 150 6.87 -14.46 0.20
C VAL A 150 7.67 -14.89 -1.03
N ALA A 151 7.08 -14.78 -2.22
CA ALA A 151 7.84 -14.94 -3.46
C ALA A 151 8.65 -13.67 -3.73
N VAL A 152 9.97 -13.79 -3.64
CA VAL A 152 10.90 -12.66 -3.74
C VAL A 152 12.03 -12.96 -4.73
N HIS A 153 12.67 -11.91 -5.21
CA HIS A 153 13.86 -12.01 -6.05
C HIS A 153 15.03 -12.63 -5.27
N PRO A 154 15.89 -13.48 -5.86
CA PRO A 154 16.99 -14.15 -5.16
C PRO A 154 17.94 -13.19 -4.43
N LYS A 155 18.25 -12.03 -5.03
CA LYS A 155 19.07 -10.98 -4.38
C LYS A 155 18.45 -10.44 -3.08
N PHE A 156 17.13 -10.36 -3.00
CA PHE A 156 16.44 -9.96 -1.78
C PHE A 156 16.60 -11.03 -0.71
N GLY A 157 16.36 -12.30 -1.06
CA GLY A 157 16.56 -13.43 -0.15
C GLY A 157 18.00 -13.48 0.39
N ALA A 158 19.00 -13.29 -0.48
CA ALA A 158 20.39 -13.20 -0.07
C ALA A 158 20.66 -12.03 0.91
N ALA A 159 20.01 -10.87 0.69
CA ALA A 159 20.14 -9.72 1.58
C ALA A 159 19.47 -9.97 2.95
N VAL A 160 18.29 -10.60 2.98
CA VAL A 160 17.62 -11.01 4.23
C VAL A 160 18.51 -11.96 5.02
N HIS A 161 19.07 -12.99 4.37
CA HIS A 161 19.96 -13.93 5.04
C HIS A 161 21.19 -13.24 5.66
N ARG A 162 21.78 -12.24 4.99
CA ARG A 162 22.88 -11.45 5.56
C ARG A 162 22.45 -10.69 6.81
N VAL A 163 21.30 -10.01 6.76
CA VAL A 163 20.75 -9.25 7.91
C VAL A 163 20.43 -10.17 9.09
N THR A 164 19.98 -11.41 8.83
CA THR A 164 19.66 -12.37 9.89
C THR A 164 20.89 -13.07 10.47
N THR A 165 21.91 -13.36 9.66
CA THR A 165 23.12 -14.07 10.09
C THR A 165 24.12 -13.14 10.77
N GLU A 166 24.16 -11.86 10.40
CA GLU A 166 25.02 -10.89 11.05
C GLU A 166 24.35 -10.38 12.33
N PRO A 167 24.90 -10.66 13.53
CA PRO A 167 24.33 -10.13 14.77
C PRO A 167 24.36 -8.60 14.67
N GLN A 168 23.19 -7.97 14.70
CA GLN A 168 23.02 -6.52 14.46
C GLN A 168 24.01 -5.68 15.28
N GLY A 169 25.17 -5.38 14.68
CA GLY A 169 26.06 -4.33 15.15
C GLY A 169 25.41 -3.01 14.77
N LYS A 170 24.67 -2.42 15.72
CA LYS A 170 24.04 -1.09 15.67
C LYS A 170 23.20 -0.85 14.39
N PRO A 171 21.86 -0.78 14.47
CA PRO A 171 21.03 -0.54 13.29
C PRO A 171 21.56 0.67 12.51
N PRO A 172 21.68 0.58 11.17
CA PRO A 172 22.11 1.70 10.36
C PRO A 172 21.17 2.87 10.67
N ALA A 173 21.76 4.03 10.99
CA ALA A 173 21.00 5.21 11.39
C ALA A 173 19.87 5.44 10.40
N VAL A 174 18.63 5.43 10.88
CA VAL A 174 17.44 5.73 10.07
C VAL A 174 17.69 7.08 9.42
N GLN A 175 17.93 7.07 8.10
CA GLN A 175 18.05 8.30 7.35
C GLN A 175 16.65 8.87 7.21
N HIS A 176 16.37 9.90 8.00
CA HIS A 176 15.19 10.72 7.78
C HIS A 176 15.37 11.44 6.44
N TYR A 177 14.33 11.47 5.62
CA TYR A 177 14.35 12.18 4.35
C TYR A 177 13.29 13.29 4.41
N ARG A 178 13.67 14.51 4.01
CA ARG A 178 12.77 15.65 3.91
C ARG A 178 12.47 15.94 2.45
N LEU A 179 11.25 16.36 2.16
CA LEU A 179 10.87 16.89 0.85
C LEU A 179 11.20 18.39 0.81
N GLU A 180 12.24 18.77 0.05
CA GLU A 180 12.55 20.17 -0.26
C GLU A 180 12.34 20.40 -1.75
N HIS A 181 11.47 21.38 -2.09
CA HIS A 181 11.17 21.76 -3.48
C HIS A 181 10.78 20.57 -4.38
N GLY A 182 10.06 19.58 -3.83
CA GLY A 182 9.64 18.38 -4.54
C GLY A 182 10.77 17.35 -4.79
N ARG A 183 11.95 17.54 -4.21
CA ARG A 183 13.04 16.56 -4.20
C ARG A 183 13.17 15.93 -2.81
N VAL A 184 13.46 14.63 -2.79
CA VAL A 184 13.74 13.89 -1.55
C VAL A 184 15.21 14.12 -1.21
N VAL A 185 15.48 14.82 -0.12
CA VAL A 185 16.84 15.15 0.34
C VAL A 185 17.06 14.50 1.72
N PRO A 186 18.23 13.95 2.03
CA PRO A 186 18.53 13.45 3.37
C PRO A 186 18.37 14.58 4.41
N ASP A 187 17.60 14.33 5.46
CA ASP A 187 17.35 15.28 6.54
C ASP A 187 18.51 15.23 7.54
N HIS A 188 19.53 16.04 7.29
CA HIS A 188 20.67 16.19 8.19
C HIS A 188 20.32 16.92 9.49
N SER A 189 19.14 17.55 9.58
CA SER A 189 18.69 18.29 10.76
C SER A 189 18.40 17.37 11.96
N ALA A 190 18.10 16.09 11.69
CA ALA A 190 17.78 15.09 12.73
C ALA A 190 19.01 14.59 13.51
N GLN A 191 20.25 14.86 13.05
CA GLN A 191 21.46 14.39 13.73
C GLN A 191 21.95 15.31 14.87
N GLY A 192 21.40 16.52 15.01
CA GLY A 192 21.90 17.54 15.94
C GLY A 192 21.17 17.68 17.28
N GLY A 193 20.09 16.95 17.55
CA GLY A 193 19.22 17.25 18.69
C GLY A 193 18.49 16.04 19.29
N GLN A 194 19.21 15.10 19.90
CA GLN A 194 18.60 14.18 20.86
C GLN A 194 18.43 14.89 22.21
N THR A 195 17.45 15.77 22.30
CA THR A 195 16.81 16.14 23.57
C THR A 195 15.30 15.93 23.43
N GLY A 196 14.90 14.66 23.50
CA GLY A 196 13.70 14.22 24.19
C GLY A 196 12.34 14.76 23.77
N THR A 197 11.85 14.41 22.57
CA THR A 197 10.40 14.31 22.28
C THR A 197 10.11 13.27 21.19
N GLY A 198 10.61 12.04 21.38
CA GLY A 198 10.20 10.90 20.54
C GLY A 198 8.84 10.34 20.99
N PRO A 199 8.13 9.57 20.15
CA PRO A 199 6.84 8.94 20.47
C PRO A 199 6.94 7.81 21.50
N TYR A 200 8.10 7.62 22.12
CA TYR A 200 8.37 6.62 23.13
C TYR A 200 8.96 7.29 24.36
N ARG A 201 8.37 7.00 25.52
CA ARG A 201 8.86 7.41 26.83
C ARG A 201 9.45 6.19 27.53
N MET A 202 10.58 6.35 28.19
CA MET A 202 11.10 5.34 29.10
C MET A 202 10.36 5.45 30.44
N GLU A 203 9.67 4.39 30.84
CA GLU A 203 9.04 4.27 32.17
C GLU A 203 9.55 2.99 32.83
N ASN A 204 10.23 3.10 33.97
CA ASN A 204 10.84 2.00 34.72
C ASN A 204 11.74 1.07 33.87
N GLY A 205 12.57 1.65 33.00
CA GLY A 205 13.51 0.90 32.15
C GLY A 205 12.86 0.15 30.98
N ARG A 206 11.57 0.39 30.70
CA ARG A 206 10.86 -0.13 29.52
C ARG A 206 10.46 1.00 28.58
N VAL A 207 10.50 0.73 27.28
CA VAL A 207 10.07 1.65 26.22
C VAL A 207 8.55 1.58 26.12
N VAL A 208 7.86 2.68 26.45
CA VAL A 208 6.39 2.78 26.41
C VAL A 208 5.99 3.76 25.31
N PRO A 209 5.14 3.39 24.34
CA PRO A 209 4.63 4.33 23.34
C PRO A 209 3.72 5.39 23.96
N ASN A 210 3.84 6.64 23.51
CA ASN A 210 3.14 7.83 24.05
C ASN A 210 1.60 7.81 23.84
N TYR A 211 1.05 6.83 23.12
CA TYR A 211 -0.39 6.72 22.88
C TYR A 211 -1.08 5.70 23.80
N ALA A 212 -0.39 5.13 24.79
CA ALA A 212 -1.02 4.28 25.79
C ALA A 212 -1.93 5.11 26.72
N VAL A 213 -3.17 5.33 26.30
CA VAL A 213 -4.25 5.85 27.15
C VAL A 213 -4.44 4.89 28.31
N ARG A 214 -4.30 5.38 29.54
CA ARG A 214 -4.61 4.62 30.77
C ARG A 214 -6.07 4.16 30.72
N PRO A 215 -6.36 2.85 30.77
CA PRO A 215 -7.71 2.38 31.00
C PRO A 215 -7.99 2.52 32.50
N GLY A 216 -8.73 3.56 32.88
CA GLY A 216 -9.20 3.73 34.26
C GLY A 216 -9.15 5.18 34.73
N ASP A 217 -10.12 5.97 34.29
CA ASP A 217 -10.68 7.10 35.06
C ASP A 217 -12.08 7.38 34.50
N ASP A 218 -13.01 6.50 34.84
CA ASP A 218 -14.44 6.82 34.92
C ASP A 218 -14.87 6.48 36.35
N ARG A 219 -14.96 7.51 37.19
CA ARG A 219 -15.71 7.55 38.45
C ARG A 219 -16.61 8.76 38.45
#